data_AF-A0A1H7DII4-F1
#
_entry.id   AF-A0A1H7DII4-F1
#
_cell.length_a   1.000
_cell.length_b   1.000
_cell.length_c   1.000
_cell.angle_alpha   90.00
_cell.angle_beta   90.00
_cell.angle_gamma   90.00
#
_symmetry.space_group_name_H-M   'P 1'
#
loop_
_entity.id
_entity.type
_entity.pdbx_description
1 polymer ?
#
loop_
_entity_poly.entity_id
_entity_poly.type
_entity_poly.pdbx_seq_one_letter_code
_entity_poly.pdbx_strand_id
1 'polypeptide(L)'
;MADGIEMFRDMSLGVPFGALKGLRIALIEAAVDPWLYHAKRADEIRRNAVTTEDVLLFRRVSTGQLPAASLTLWGRDGGYYVPNIVPLETRSLSFTEYNSILEDFVDRVARPVCDRLEVAIQLSSGSQSLEDWTSEDVATRLRRFSAAANKSTGASHPMDERRWFDFVVASHRSGKEIDVEILARWLREADGWDEETAYSLASYYQNAVALLTYYDEH
;
A
#
# COMPACT_ATOMS: atom_id res chain seq x y z
N MET A 1 -0.46 20.02 -7.47
CA MET A 1 -0.25 19.08 -6.36
C MET A 1 -1.21 17.95 -6.58
N ALA A 2 -0.76 16.71 -6.41
CA ALA A 2 -1.65 15.56 -6.49
C ALA A 2 -2.53 15.49 -5.24
N ASP A 3 -3.74 14.95 -5.38
CA ASP A 3 -4.66 14.78 -4.25
C ASP A 3 -4.36 13.54 -3.40
N GLY A 4 -3.41 12.71 -3.84
CA GLY A 4 -2.96 11.50 -3.14
C GLY A 4 -1.67 10.92 -3.71
N ILE A 5 -1.12 9.93 -3.00
CA ILE A 5 0.02 9.11 -3.43
C ILE A 5 -0.44 7.67 -3.68
N GLU A 6 0.19 6.99 -4.63
CA GLU A 6 -0.12 5.58 -4.91
C GLU A 6 0.34 4.68 -3.76
N MET A 7 -0.43 3.62 -3.51
CA MET A 7 -0.20 2.62 -2.47
C MET A 7 -0.42 1.23 -3.04
N PHE A 8 0.22 0.21 -2.46
CA PHE A 8 -0.09 -1.18 -2.80
C PHE A 8 -1.51 -1.50 -2.34
N ARG A 9 -2.28 -2.10 -3.24
CA ARG A 9 -3.62 -2.62 -2.92
C ARG A 9 -3.51 -3.97 -2.22
N ASP A 10 -4.29 -4.14 -1.18
CA ASP A 10 -4.48 -5.41 -0.49
C ASP A 10 -5.76 -6.06 -0.99
N MET A 11 -5.73 -7.39 -1.13
CA MET A 11 -6.89 -8.19 -1.52
C MET A 11 -7.15 -9.29 -0.50
N SER A 12 -8.41 -9.46 -0.11
CA SER A 12 -8.87 -10.63 0.63
C SER A 12 -10.21 -11.16 0.10
N LEU A 13 -10.43 -12.44 0.32
CA LEU A 13 -11.62 -13.22 -0.01
C LEU A 13 -12.08 -13.89 1.28
N GLY A 14 -13.35 -13.75 1.65
CA GLY A 14 -13.92 -14.39 2.83
C GLY A 14 -15.07 -15.31 2.46
N VAL A 15 -15.05 -16.56 2.92
CA VAL A 15 -16.15 -17.51 2.66
C VAL A 15 -16.76 -18.06 3.96
N PRO A 16 -18.03 -18.50 3.93
CA PRO A 16 -18.62 -19.21 5.06
C PRO A 16 -17.84 -20.47 5.43
N PHE A 17 -17.96 -20.89 6.69
CA PHE A 17 -17.32 -22.11 7.18
C PHE A 17 -17.67 -23.32 6.30
N GLY A 18 -16.65 -24.08 5.89
CA GLY A 18 -16.79 -25.25 5.03
C GLY A 18 -16.75 -24.98 3.51
N ALA A 19 -16.86 -23.72 3.07
CA ALA A 19 -16.85 -23.37 1.64
C ALA A 19 -15.44 -23.20 1.03
N LEU A 20 -14.39 -23.14 1.87
CA LEU A 20 -13.01 -22.86 1.43
C LEU A 20 -12.50 -23.84 0.37
N LYS A 21 -12.83 -25.14 0.50
CA LYS A 21 -12.43 -26.15 -0.49
C LYS A 21 -13.05 -25.90 -1.86
N GLY A 22 -14.31 -25.45 -1.89
CA GLY A 22 -15.01 -25.10 -3.12
C GLY A 22 -14.39 -23.88 -3.79
N LEU A 23 -14.10 -22.83 -3.01
CA LEU A 23 -13.39 -21.64 -3.49
C LEU A 23 -12.02 -22.01 -4.07
N ARG A 24 -11.24 -22.83 -3.35
CA ARG A 24 -9.92 -23.29 -3.81
C ARG A 24 -9.96 -23.92 -5.19
N ILE A 25 -10.85 -24.90 -5.38
CA ILE A 25 -11.00 -25.62 -6.66
C ILE A 25 -11.39 -24.64 -7.77
N ALA A 26 -12.39 -23.80 -7.50
CA ALA A 26 -12.89 -22.85 -8.48
C ALA A 26 -11.82 -21.81 -8.92
N LEU A 27 -10.99 -21.31 -8.00
CA LEU A 27 -9.89 -20.39 -8.33
C LEU A 27 -8.81 -21.06 -9.19
N ILE A 28 -8.47 -22.32 -8.90
CA ILE A 28 -7.51 -23.08 -9.72
C ILE A 28 -8.06 -23.30 -11.14
N GLU A 29 -9.33 -23.69 -11.25
CA GLU A 29 -9.99 -23.95 -12.54
C GLU A 29 -10.18 -22.68 -13.39
N ALA A 30 -10.41 -21.53 -12.75
CA ALA A 30 -10.55 -20.24 -13.41
C ALA A 30 -9.21 -19.67 -13.91
N ALA A 31 -8.07 -20.15 -13.40
CA ALA A 31 -6.76 -19.69 -13.83
C ALA A 31 -6.41 -20.28 -15.21
N VAL A 32 -6.77 -19.52 -16.23
CA VAL A 32 -6.40 -19.74 -17.63
C VAL A 32 -5.53 -18.58 -18.12
N ASP A 33 -4.89 -18.76 -19.28
CA ASP A 33 -3.98 -17.78 -19.89
C ASP A 33 -4.52 -16.33 -19.79
N PRO A 34 -3.73 -15.36 -19.27
CA PRO A 34 -2.29 -15.45 -18.94
C PRO A 34 -1.97 -15.96 -17.53
N TRP A 35 -2.95 -16.40 -16.75
CA TRP A 35 -2.77 -16.89 -15.38
C TRP A 35 -2.70 -18.42 -15.33
N LEU A 36 -1.72 -18.94 -14.62
CA LEU A 36 -1.47 -20.37 -14.50
C LEU A 36 -1.27 -20.75 -13.03
N TYR A 37 -2.01 -21.76 -12.57
CA TYR A 37 -1.78 -22.32 -11.23
C TYR A 37 -0.47 -23.14 -11.18
N HIS A 38 0.40 -22.84 -10.22
CA HIS A 38 1.69 -23.51 -10.02
C HIS A 38 1.63 -24.54 -8.89
N ALA A 39 1.03 -25.71 -9.17
CA ALA A 39 0.84 -26.79 -8.20
C ALA A 39 2.12 -27.18 -7.43
N LYS A 40 3.20 -27.51 -8.16
CA LYS A 40 4.46 -27.96 -7.53
C LYS A 40 5.04 -26.94 -6.56
N ARG A 41 5.02 -25.65 -6.94
CA ARG A 41 5.62 -24.58 -6.15
C ARG A 41 4.73 -24.19 -4.97
N ALA A 42 3.40 -24.28 -5.12
CA ALA A 42 2.47 -24.16 -4.00
C ALA A 42 2.73 -25.25 -2.94
N ASP A 43 2.96 -26.50 -3.36
CA ASP A 43 3.26 -27.62 -2.46
C ASP A 43 4.64 -27.49 -1.77
N GLU A 44 5.63 -26.93 -2.46
CA GLU A 44 6.94 -26.59 -1.87
C GLU A 44 6.82 -25.51 -0.80
N ILE A 45 6.11 -24.42 -1.08
CA ILE A 45 5.89 -23.33 -0.10
C ILE A 45 5.13 -23.86 1.10
N ARG A 46 4.07 -24.64 0.88
CA ARG A 46 3.27 -25.24 1.95
C ARG A 46 4.10 -26.18 2.85
N ARG A 47 5.00 -26.99 2.27
CA ARG A 47 5.87 -27.90 3.06
C ARG A 47 6.90 -27.17 3.91
N ASN A 48 7.33 -26.00 3.46
CA ASN A 48 8.34 -25.19 4.15
C ASN A 48 7.72 -24.12 5.07
N ALA A 49 6.41 -23.90 4.99
CA ALA A 49 5.69 -22.98 5.85
C ALA A 49 5.60 -23.56 7.27
N VAL A 50 5.76 -22.69 8.27
CA VAL A 50 5.57 -23.03 9.68
C VAL A 50 4.08 -23.23 10.00
N THR A 51 3.19 -22.68 9.17
CA THR A 51 1.73 -22.73 9.37
C THR A 51 1.10 -23.90 8.60
N THR A 52 -0.01 -24.41 9.12
CA THR A 52 -0.83 -25.43 8.43
C THR A 52 -1.82 -24.81 7.42
N GLU A 53 -1.72 -23.50 7.21
CA GLU A 53 -2.62 -22.75 6.36
C GLU A 53 -2.43 -23.15 4.89
N ASP A 54 -3.52 -23.04 4.15
CA ASP A 54 -3.52 -23.42 2.74
C ASP A 54 -2.85 -22.33 1.89
N VAL A 55 -2.18 -22.76 0.82
CA VAL A 55 -1.49 -21.84 -0.09
C VAL A 55 -1.86 -22.17 -1.53
N LEU A 56 -2.14 -21.13 -2.31
CA LEU A 56 -2.25 -21.19 -3.77
C LEU A 56 -1.21 -20.25 -4.39
N LEU A 57 -0.55 -20.72 -5.43
CA LEU A 57 0.41 -19.91 -6.18
C LEU A 57 -0.03 -19.82 -7.63
N PHE A 58 -0.18 -18.60 -8.12
CA PHE A 58 -0.49 -18.30 -9.51
C PHE A 58 0.69 -17.60 -10.15
N ARG A 59 1.00 -17.97 -11.38
CA ARG A 59 1.94 -17.27 -12.23
C ARG A 59 1.17 -16.58 -13.34
N ARG A 60 1.49 -15.31 -13.53
CA ARG A 60 1.11 -14.56 -14.71
C ARG A 60 2.26 -14.59 -15.71
N VAL A 61 1.98 -14.95 -16.96
CA VAL A 61 2.94 -14.77 -18.05
C VAL A 61 2.94 -13.32 -18.52
N SER A 62 4.08 -12.82 -19.00
CA SER A 62 4.17 -11.47 -19.56
C SER A 62 3.36 -11.38 -20.85
N THR A 63 2.55 -10.32 -20.99
CA THR A 63 1.69 -10.09 -22.17
C THR A 63 2.01 -8.77 -22.88
N GLY A 64 3.21 -8.23 -22.66
CA GLY A 64 3.64 -6.92 -23.20
C GLY A 64 3.05 -5.70 -22.49
N GLN A 65 1.88 -5.83 -21.86
CA GLN A 65 1.25 -4.77 -21.05
C GLN A 65 1.65 -4.81 -19.57
N LEU A 66 1.79 -6.02 -19.02
CA LEU A 66 2.16 -6.24 -17.64
C LEU A 66 3.25 -7.31 -17.58
N PRO A 67 4.22 -7.17 -16.67
CA PRO A 67 5.35 -8.10 -16.54
C PRO A 67 4.89 -9.47 -16.06
N ALA A 68 5.77 -10.47 -16.20
CA ALA A 68 5.56 -11.76 -15.57
C ALA A 68 5.70 -11.63 -14.04
N ALA A 69 4.76 -12.23 -13.31
CA ALA A 69 4.71 -12.14 -11.85
C ALA A 69 4.17 -13.42 -11.22
N SER A 70 4.47 -13.59 -9.94
CA SER A 70 3.92 -14.63 -9.09
C SER A 70 3.03 -14.00 -8.03
N LEU A 71 1.78 -14.42 -7.94
CA LEU A 71 0.83 -14.00 -6.92
C LEU A 71 0.54 -15.19 -6.01
N THR A 72 0.65 -14.95 -4.70
CA THR A 72 0.34 -15.97 -3.69
C THR A 72 -0.99 -15.64 -3.03
N LEU A 73 -1.86 -16.62 -2.88
CA LEU A 73 -2.98 -16.55 -1.96
C LEU A 73 -2.67 -17.41 -0.75
N TRP A 74 -2.65 -16.78 0.43
CA TRP A 74 -2.49 -17.45 1.71
C TRP A 74 -3.84 -17.58 2.41
N GLY A 75 -4.10 -18.77 2.95
CA GLY A 75 -5.32 -19.05 3.70
C GLY A 75 -5.31 -18.31 5.03
N ARG A 76 -6.41 -17.63 5.35
CA ARG A 76 -6.62 -16.95 6.64
C ARG A 76 -8.09 -16.87 6.97
N ASP A 77 -8.47 -17.12 8.22
CA ASP A 77 -9.80 -16.87 8.78
C ASP A 77 -10.99 -17.32 7.90
N GLY A 78 -10.90 -18.51 7.30
CA GLY A 78 -11.95 -19.04 6.42
C GLY A 78 -11.96 -18.46 5.01
N GLY A 79 -10.83 -17.95 4.53
CA GLY A 79 -10.70 -17.34 3.21
C GLY A 79 -9.25 -17.30 2.72
N TYR A 80 -8.97 -16.39 1.80
CA TYR A 80 -7.62 -16.14 1.27
C TYR A 80 -7.30 -14.67 1.25
N TYR A 81 -6.02 -14.32 1.34
CA TYR A 81 -5.54 -12.96 1.07
C TYR A 81 -4.26 -12.99 0.25
N VAL A 82 -3.93 -11.87 -0.41
CA VAL A 82 -2.69 -11.69 -1.16
C VAL A 82 -1.67 -10.98 -0.25
N PRO A 83 -0.66 -11.67 0.30
CA PRO A 83 0.37 -10.99 1.06
C PRO A 83 1.41 -10.30 0.18
N ASN A 84 1.65 -10.81 -1.03
CA ASN A 84 2.58 -10.20 -1.96
C ASN A 84 2.42 -10.69 -3.41
N ILE A 85 2.87 -9.85 -4.34
CA ILE A 85 3.05 -10.14 -5.76
C ILE A 85 4.54 -9.91 -6.07
N VAL A 86 5.20 -10.95 -6.56
CA VAL A 86 6.65 -10.93 -6.80
C VAL A 86 6.92 -10.94 -8.31
N PRO A 87 7.69 -9.98 -8.86
CA PRO A 87 8.08 -10.01 -10.27
C PRO A 87 8.98 -11.21 -10.58
N LEU A 88 8.86 -11.77 -11.78
CA LEU A 88 9.69 -12.89 -12.22
C LEU A 88 10.84 -12.48 -13.14
N GLU A 89 10.77 -11.28 -13.70
CA GLU A 89 11.71 -10.77 -14.71
C GLU A 89 12.46 -9.52 -14.24
N THR A 90 11.88 -8.77 -13.29
CA THR A 90 12.45 -7.54 -12.73
C THR A 90 12.80 -7.73 -11.25
N ARG A 91 13.52 -6.75 -10.67
CA ARG A 91 13.86 -6.77 -9.24
C ARG A 91 12.69 -6.37 -8.34
N SER A 92 11.85 -5.45 -8.80
CA SER A 92 10.72 -4.89 -8.06
C SER A 92 9.61 -4.46 -9.02
N LEU A 93 8.40 -4.34 -8.49
CA LEU A 93 7.25 -3.73 -9.16
C LEU A 93 7.04 -2.32 -8.59
N SER A 94 6.68 -1.38 -9.44
CA SER A 94 6.07 -0.11 -9.02
C SER A 94 4.68 -0.33 -8.41
N PHE A 95 4.13 0.68 -7.73
CA PHE A 95 2.75 0.65 -7.23
C PHE A 95 1.76 0.41 -8.38
N THR A 96 1.89 1.17 -9.47
CA THR A 96 1.07 1.01 -10.67
C THR A 96 1.12 -0.41 -11.23
N GLU A 97 2.31 -1.00 -11.40
CA GLU A 97 2.45 -2.36 -11.93
C GLU A 97 1.87 -3.40 -10.98
N TYR A 98 2.17 -3.30 -9.68
CA TYR A 98 1.62 -4.20 -8.67
C TYR A 98 0.10 -4.17 -8.68
N ASN A 99 -0.49 -2.98 -8.62
CA ASN A 99 -1.93 -2.78 -8.55
C ASN A 99 -2.60 -3.26 -9.84
N SER A 100 -1.99 -3.01 -11.00
CA SER A 100 -2.51 -3.48 -12.29
C SER A 100 -2.47 -5.01 -12.39
N ILE A 101 -1.44 -5.67 -11.85
CA ILE A 101 -1.37 -7.14 -11.80
C ILE A 101 -2.43 -7.71 -10.85
N LEU A 102 -2.64 -7.07 -9.69
CA LEU A 102 -3.68 -7.49 -8.75
C LEU A 102 -5.07 -7.34 -9.35
N GLU A 103 -5.34 -6.22 -10.03
CA GLU A 103 -6.60 -5.99 -10.74
C GLU A 103 -6.81 -7.00 -11.88
N ASP A 104 -5.78 -7.29 -12.67
CA ASP A 104 -5.83 -8.31 -13.72
C ASP A 104 -6.16 -9.71 -13.15
N PHE A 105 -5.61 -10.06 -11.98
CA PHE A 105 -5.97 -11.29 -11.27
C PHE A 105 -7.41 -11.27 -10.79
N VAL A 106 -7.85 -10.16 -10.19
CA VAL A 106 -9.22 -9.98 -9.70
C VAL A 106 -10.21 -10.14 -10.84
N ASP A 107 -9.99 -9.46 -11.96
CA ASP A 107 -10.94 -9.43 -13.07
C ASP A 107 -11.01 -10.76 -13.83
N ARG A 108 -9.86 -11.44 -14.01
CA ARG A 108 -9.79 -12.68 -14.81
C ARG A 108 -10.02 -13.95 -14.02
N VAL A 109 -9.65 -13.98 -12.75
CA VAL A 109 -9.66 -15.20 -11.92
C VAL A 109 -10.63 -15.08 -10.75
N ALA A 110 -10.47 -14.07 -9.90
CA ALA A 110 -11.21 -14.01 -8.64
C ALA A 110 -12.69 -13.66 -8.83
N ARG A 111 -13.01 -12.59 -9.55
CA ARG A 111 -14.38 -12.07 -9.72
C ARG A 111 -15.32 -13.08 -10.41
N PRO A 112 -14.93 -13.77 -11.51
CA PRO A 112 -15.79 -14.81 -12.11
C PRO A 112 -16.14 -15.96 -11.15
N VAL A 113 -15.22 -16.30 -10.24
CA VAL A 113 -15.45 -17.32 -9.21
C VAL A 113 -16.30 -16.78 -8.07
N CYS A 114 -15.98 -15.59 -7.59
CA CYS A 114 -16.62 -14.99 -6.44
C CYS A 114 -18.07 -14.61 -6.72
N ASP A 115 -18.37 -14.06 -7.90
CA ASP A 115 -19.74 -13.75 -8.30
C ASP A 115 -20.61 -15.02 -8.37
N ARG A 116 -20.04 -16.12 -8.89
CA ARG A 116 -20.73 -17.42 -8.99
C ARG A 116 -20.95 -18.09 -7.63
N LEU A 117 -20.03 -17.89 -6.69
CA LEU A 117 -20.08 -18.49 -5.35
C LEU A 117 -20.65 -17.55 -4.29
N GLU A 118 -21.09 -16.36 -4.70
CA GLU A 118 -21.59 -15.28 -3.82
C GLU A 118 -20.58 -14.92 -2.71
N VAL A 119 -19.30 -14.83 -3.07
CA VAL A 119 -18.18 -14.52 -2.18
C VAL A 119 -17.80 -13.05 -2.33
N ALA A 120 -17.60 -12.36 -1.21
CA ALA A 120 -17.14 -10.97 -1.25
C ALA A 120 -15.64 -10.90 -1.56
N ILE A 121 -15.28 -10.00 -2.49
CA ILE A 121 -13.90 -9.56 -2.71
C ILE A 121 -13.71 -8.24 -1.99
N GLN A 122 -12.75 -8.19 -1.08
CA GLN A 122 -12.32 -6.94 -0.45
C GLN A 122 -11.02 -6.51 -1.10
N LEU A 123 -10.99 -5.27 -1.58
CA LEU A 123 -9.83 -4.68 -2.25
C LEU A 123 -9.62 -3.28 -1.67
N SER A 124 -8.44 -3.00 -1.10
CA SER A 124 -8.14 -1.68 -0.52
C SER A 124 -7.99 -0.62 -1.64
N SER A 125 -7.93 0.66 -1.26
CA SER A 125 -7.66 1.75 -2.21
C SER A 125 -6.21 1.66 -2.73
N GLY A 126 -6.02 1.94 -4.03
CA GLY A 126 -4.68 2.03 -4.64
C GLY A 126 -4.01 3.40 -4.45
N SER A 127 -4.71 4.34 -3.79
CA SER A 127 -4.19 5.65 -3.46
C SER A 127 -4.66 6.08 -2.07
N GLN A 128 -3.86 6.91 -1.40
CA GLN A 128 -4.21 7.52 -0.13
C GLN A 128 -3.96 9.03 -0.15
N SER A 129 -4.83 9.77 0.52
CA SER A 129 -4.67 11.21 0.76
C SER A 129 -3.98 11.46 2.10
N LEU A 130 -3.68 12.73 2.42
CA LEU A 130 -3.11 13.08 3.73
C LEU A 130 -4.06 12.76 4.88
N GLU A 131 -5.36 12.90 4.66
CA GLU A 131 -6.41 12.66 5.65
C GLU A 131 -6.48 11.18 6.09
N ASP A 132 -6.00 10.25 5.27
CA ASP A 132 -5.86 8.86 5.68
C ASP A 132 -4.86 8.72 6.84
N TRP A 133 -3.84 9.58 6.87
CA TRP A 133 -2.72 9.53 7.81
C TRP A 133 -2.79 10.52 8.96
N THR A 134 -3.55 11.60 8.82
CA THR A 134 -3.65 12.64 9.85
C THR A 134 -5.06 13.22 9.93
N SER A 135 -5.26 14.34 10.62
CA SER A 135 -6.52 15.09 10.64
C SER A 135 -6.57 16.14 9.52
N GLU A 136 -7.77 16.59 9.17
CA GLU A 136 -7.98 17.61 8.13
C GLU A 136 -7.24 18.94 8.42
N ASP A 137 -7.17 19.37 9.70
CA ASP A 137 -6.44 20.58 10.10
C ASP A 137 -4.93 20.43 9.86
N VAL A 138 -4.36 19.29 10.22
CA VAL A 138 -2.93 18.99 10.02
C VAL A 138 -2.61 18.92 8.52
N ALA A 139 -3.43 18.21 7.75
CA ALA A 139 -3.30 18.12 6.30
C ALA A 139 -3.37 19.51 5.63
N THR A 140 -4.31 20.36 6.07
CA THR A 140 -4.46 21.73 5.56
C THR A 140 -3.22 22.58 5.85
N ARG A 141 -2.63 22.46 7.04
CA ARG A 141 -1.41 23.20 7.41
C ARG A 141 -0.20 22.74 6.60
N LEU A 142 -0.05 21.43 6.38
CA LEU A 142 1.00 20.89 5.53
C LEU A 142 0.88 21.40 4.09
N ARG A 143 -0.32 21.31 3.49
CA ARG A 143 -0.60 21.85 2.16
C ARG A 143 -0.29 23.35 2.06
N ARG A 144 -0.66 24.13 3.09
CA ARG A 144 -0.39 25.57 3.14
C ARG A 144 1.09 25.89 3.20
N PHE A 145 1.87 25.15 4.00
CA PHE A 145 3.32 25.27 4.01
C PHE A 145 3.88 24.94 2.63
N SER A 146 3.54 23.76 2.11
CA SER A 146 4.10 23.20 0.88
C SER A 146 3.81 24.01 -0.38
N ALA A 147 2.64 24.64 -0.44
CA ALA A 147 2.24 25.53 -1.54
C ALA A 147 2.93 26.90 -1.50
N ALA A 148 3.31 27.38 -0.32
CA ALA A 148 3.84 28.73 -0.14
C ALA A 148 5.37 28.78 0.01
N ALA A 149 5.98 27.68 0.44
CA ALA A 149 7.42 27.60 0.66
C ALA A 149 8.19 27.57 -0.66
N ASN A 150 9.36 28.20 -0.65
CA ASN A 150 10.31 28.01 -1.73
C ASN A 150 10.97 26.63 -1.59
N LYS A 151 10.65 25.71 -2.52
CA LYS A 151 11.07 24.32 -2.44
C LYS A 151 12.58 24.11 -2.45
N SER A 152 13.34 25.04 -3.01
CA SER A 152 14.81 24.96 -3.01
C SER A 152 15.47 25.40 -1.70
N THR A 153 14.72 26.03 -0.79
CA THR A 153 15.25 26.52 0.50
C THR A 153 14.54 25.92 1.72
N GLY A 154 13.55 25.04 1.51
CA GLY A 154 12.85 24.38 2.61
C GLY A 154 12.12 25.34 3.53
N ALA A 155 12.27 25.12 4.83
CA ALA A 155 11.72 25.97 5.89
C ALA A 155 12.67 27.10 6.33
N SER A 156 13.74 27.40 5.58
CA SER A 156 14.79 28.34 6.02
C SER A 156 14.36 29.82 6.04
N HIS A 157 13.29 30.17 5.32
CA HIS A 157 12.75 31.52 5.35
C HIS A 157 11.82 31.70 6.56
N PRO A 158 11.87 32.81 7.33
CA PRO A 158 11.12 32.96 8.57
C PRO A 158 9.60 32.75 8.45
N MET A 159 9.02 33.05 7.28
CA MET A 159 7.59 32.81 7.04
C MET A 159 7.27 31.33 6.76
N ASP A 160 8.20 30.61 6.13
CA ASP A 160 8.06 29.19 5.83
C ASP A 160 8.29 28.36 7.08
N GLU A 161 9.28 28.75 7.89
CA GLU A 161 9.52 28.23 9.24
C GLU A 161 8.26 28.30 10.11
N ARG A 162 7.59 29.46 10.15
CA ARG A 162 6.35 29.61 10.93
C ARG A 162 5.23 28.68 10.45
N ARG A 163 5.01 28.58 9.14
CA ARG A 163 3.99 27.67 8.58
C ARG A 163 4.33 26.21 8.87
N TRP A 164 5.61 25.89 8.84
CA TRP A 164 6.11 24.57 9.19
C TRP A 164 5.88 24.25 10.68
N PHE A 165 6.18 25.18 11.58
CA PHE A 165 5.91 25.02 13.01
C PHE A 165 4.41 24.89 13.29
N ASP A 166 3.57 25.67 12.60
CA ASP A 166 2.11 25.55 12.70
C ASP A 166 1.65 24.12 12.35
N PHE A 167 2.23 23.51 11.31
CA PHE A 167 1.98 22.12 10.93
C PHE A 167 2.45 21.12 12.00
N VAL A 168 3.70 21.24 12.47
CA VAL A 168 4.28 20.35 13.49
C VAL A 168 3.46 20.37 14.78
N VAL A 169 3.14 21.57 15.29
CA VAL A 169 2.36 21.74 16.53
C VAL A 169 0.96 21.17 16.38
N ALA A 170 0.32 21.36 15.23
CA ALA A 170 -0.98 20.77 14.97
C ALA A 170 -0.92 19.24 14.93
N SER A 171 0.12 18.67 14.30
CA SER A 171 0.32 17.22 14.24
C SER A 171 0.46 16.63 15.64
N HIS A 172 1.34 17.22 16.45
CA HIS A 172 1.55 16.84 17.86
C HIS A 172 0.24 16.85 18.66
N ARG A 173 -0.50 17.96 18.61
CA ARG A 173 -1.78 18.10 19.33
C ARG A 173 -2.86 17.13 18.89
N SER A 174 -2.81 16.66 17.64
CA SER A 174 -3.79 15.71 17.12
C SER A 174 -3.60 14.30 17.68
N GLY A 175 -2.41 13.96 18.19
CA GLY A 175 -2.04 12.60 18.60
C GLY A 175 -1.99 11.58 17.46
N LYS A 176 -2.21 12.01 16.20
CA LYS A 176 -2.15 11.17 15.00
C LYS A 176 -0.96 11.62 14.15
N GLU A 177 0.22 11.14 14.54
CA GLU A 177 1.47 11.45 13.87
C GLU A 177 1.57 10.76 12.50
N ILE A 178 2.10 11.49 11.52
CA ILE A 178 2.42 10.95 10.20
C ILE A 178 3.75 10.23 10.29
N ASP A 179 3.83 9.00 9.76
CA ASP A 179 5.10 8.28 9.62
C ASP A 179 6.10 9.06 8.75
N VAL A 180 7.38 9.03 9.15
CA VAL A 180 8.44 9.84 8.53
C VAL A 180 8.65 9.50 7.05
N GLU A 181 8.58 8.21 6.69
CA GLU A 181 8.75 7.77 5.30
C GLU A 181 7.53 8.15 4.46
N ILE A 182 6.32 8.08 5.04
CA ILE A 182 5.09 8.55 4.38
C ILE A 182 5.15 10.07 4.14
N LEU A 183 5.58 10.85 5.12
CA LEU A 183 5.69 12.31 4.99
C LEU A 183 6.72 12.71 3.93
N ALA A 184 7.92 12.11 3.95
CA ALA A 184 8.94 12.34 2.94
C ALA A 184 8.43 12.00 1.54
N ARG A 185 7.76 10.85 1.41
CA ARG A 185 7.19 10.42 0.13
C ARG A 185 6.09 11.36 -0.36
N TRP A 186 5.20 11.81 0.52
CA TRP A 186 4.16 12.78 0.18
C TRP A 186 4.77 14.07 -0.37
N LEU A 187 5.73 14.65 0.35
CA LEU A 187 6.42 15.86 -0.07
C LEU A 187 7.05 15.69 -1.46
N ARG A 188 7.70 14.56 -1.71
CA ARG A 188 8.31 14.28 -3.01
C ARG A 188 7.29 14.10 -4.13
N GLU A 189 6.34 13.17 -3.95
CA GLU A 189 5.49 12.67 -5.03
C GLU A 189 4.26 13.54 -5.27
N ALA A 190 3.57 13.99 -4.22
CA ALA A 190 2.35 14.78 -4.35
C ALA A 190 2.63 16.29 -4.47
N ASP A 191 3.61 16.77 -3.69
CA ASP A 191 3.91 18.20 -3.58
C ASP A 191 5.06 18.65 -4.48
N GLY A 192 5.91 17.72 -4.94
CA GLY A 192 6.99 17.99 -5.90
C GLY A 192 8.26 18.56 -5.27
N TRP A 193 8.55 18.25 -4.02
CA TRP A 193 9.84 18.54 -3.39
C TRP A 193 10.93 17.62 -3.93
N ASP A 194 12.17 18.09 -3.97
CA ASP A 194 13.30 17.21 -4.24
C ASP A 194 13.53 16.24 -3.07
N GLU A 195 14.20 15.12 -3.35
CA GLU A 195 14.37 14.03 -2.40
C GLU A 195 15.12 14.45 -1.13
N GLU A 196 16.21 15.20 -1.26
CA GLU A 196 17.04 15.63 -0.12
C GLU A 196 16.25 16.56 0.80
N THR A 197 15.56 17.55 0.24
CA THR A 197 14.75 18.49 1.03
C THR A 197 13.54 17.80 1.66
N ALA A 198 12.88 16.89 0.96
CA ALA A 198 11.74 16.14 1.49
C ALA A 198 12.13 15.28 2.70
N TYR A 199 13.24 14.54 2.60
CA TYR A 199 13.77 13.73 3.71
C TYR A 199 14.25 14.59 4.89
N SER A 200 14.91 15.72 4.60
CA SER A 200 15.35 16.67 5.62
C SER A 200 14.16 17.24 6.41
N LEU A 201 13.11 17.67 5.72
CA LEU A 201 11.87 18.13 6.35
C LEU A 201 11.19 17.05 7.18
N ALA A 202 11.07 15.82 6.66
CA ALA A 202 10.46 14.72 7.40
C ALA A 202 11.24 14.36 8.67
N SER A 203 12.57 14.30 8.59
CA SER A 203 13.45 14.08 9.74
C SER A 203 13.32 15.21 10.78
N TYR A 204 13.28 16.46 10.33
CA TYR A 204 13.04 17.60 11.21
C TYR A 204 11.67 17.49 11.91
N TYR A 205 10.62 17.12 11.17
CA TYR A 205 9.28 16.89 11.74
C TYR A 205 9.32 15.85 12.86
N GLN A 206 9.92 14.69 12.63
CA GLN A 206 10.02 13.63 13.63
C GLN A 206 10.73 14.11 14.90
N ASN A 207 11.85 14.81 14.74
CA ASN A 207 12.61 15.35 15.88
C ASN A 207 11.81 16.41 16.65
N ALA A 208 11.09 17.28 15.95
CA ALA A 208 10.31 18.35 16.56
C ALA A 208 9.09 17.80 17.32
N VAL A 209 8.41 16.78 16.78
CA VAL A 209 7.32 16.09 17.49
C VAL A 209 7.84 15.37 18.73
N ALA A 210 8.94 14.63 18.62
CA ALA A 210 9.55 13.96 19.77
C ALA A 210 9.94 14.95 20.89
N LEU A 211 10.44 16.15 20.52
CA LEU A 211 10.75 17.21 21.47
C LEU A 211 9.49 17.77 22.16
N LEU A 212 8.40 17.97 21.41
CA LEU A 212 7.13 18.44 21.97
C LEU A 212 6.52 17.40 22.92
N THR A 213 6.58 16.11 22.58
CA THR A 213 6.17 15.02 23.47
C THR A 213 6.97 15.04 24.77
N TYR A 214 8.30 15.15 24.67
CA TYR A 214 9.15 15.25 25.86
C TYR A 214 8.79 16.47 26.72
N TYR A 215 8.51 17.63 26.10
CA TYR A 215 8.10 18.86 26.80
C TYR A 215 6.74 18.74 27.50
N ASP A 216 5.78 18.03 26.92
CA ASP A 216 4.48 17.84 27.56
C ASP A 216 4.56 16.87 28.76
N GLU A 217 5.57 15.98 28.77
CA GLU A 217 5.81 15.00 29.82
C GLU A 217 6.67 15.52 30.99
N HIS A 218 7.39 16.64 30.83
CA HIS A 218 8.40 17.14 31.78
C HIS A 218 8.29 18.64 32.07
#